data_AF-A0A9D5IPA4-F1
#
_entry.id   AF-A0A9D5IPA4-F1
#
_cell.length_a   1.000
_cell.length_b   1.000
_cell.length_c   1.000
_cell.angle_alpha   90.00
_cell.angle_beta   90.00
_cell.angle_gamma   90.00
#
_symmetry.space_group_name_H-M   'P 1'
#
loop_
_entity.id
_entity.type
_entity.pdbx_description
1 polymer ?
#
loop_
_entity_poly.entity_id
_entity_poly.type
_entity_poly.pdbx_seq_one_letter_code
_entity_poly.pdbx_strand_id
1 'polypeptide(L)' 'MSKKVAVILSGSGVYDGAEIHESVITLLRLDQRGAQVQCFAPNISQLHVINHLTGE' A
#
# COMPACT_ATOMS: atom_id res chain seq x y z
N MET A 1 7.48 -9.46 22.63
CA MET A 1 7.62 -10.00 21.27
C MET A 1 7.15 -8.96 20.27
N SER A 2 7.90 -8.72 19.18
CA SER A 2 7.43 -7.88 18.07
C SER A 2 6.29 -8.59 17.33
N LYS A 3 5.21 -7.86 17.01
CA LYS A 3 4.10 -8.38 16.21
C LYS A 3 4.52 -8.40 14.74
N LYS A 4 4.23 -9.49 14.04
CA LYS A 4 4.43 -9.59 12.59
C LYS A 4 3.12 -9.21 11.89
N VAL A 5 3.20 -8.26 10.95
CA VAL A 5 2.02 -7.70 10.26
C VAL A 5 2.24 -7.80 8.75
N ALA A 6 1.31 -8.44 8.06
CA ALA A 6 1.25 -8.42 6.61
C ALA A 6 0.44 -7.19 6.16
N VAL A 7 1.00 -6.41 5.24
CA VAL A 7 0.30 -5.28 4.60
C VAL A 7 0.05 -5.67 3.15
N ILE A 8 -1.22 -5.75 2.76
CA ILE A 8 -1.61 -6.08 1.38
C ILE A 8 -1.82 -4.77 0.63
N LEU A 9 -1.10 -4.61 -0.47
CA LEU A 9 -1.18 -3.47 -1.37
C LEU A 9 -1.79 -3.90 -2.70
N SER A 10 -2.48 -2.97 -3.36
CA SER A 10 -3.13 -3.16 -4.64
C SER A 10 -2.49 -2.35 -5.77
N GLY A 11 -1.31 -1.75 -5.59
CA GLY A 11 -0.67 -0.84 -6.55
C GLY A 11 -0.12 0.41 -5.85
N SER A 12 0.11 1.50 -6.58
CA SER A 12 0.70 2.74 -6.03
C SER A 12 0.03 4.01 -6.60
N GLY A 13 -1.18 4.29 -6.13
CA GLY A 13 -1.98 5.43 -6.60
C GLY A 13 -3.46 5.24 -6.24
N VAL A 14 -4.14 6.29 -5.80
CA VAL A 14 -5.53 6.18 -5.30
C VAL A 14 -6.53 5.70 -6.36
N TYR A 15 -6.30 6.01 -7.62
CA TYR A 15 -7.22 5.66 -8.70
C TYR A 15 -7.01 4.26 -9.27
N ASP A 16 -5.79 3.72 -9.20
CA ASP A 16 -5.37 2.50 -9.89
C ASP A 16 -4.50 1.57 -9.01
N GLY A 17 -4.59 1.74 -7.69
CA GLY A 17 -3.81 0.99 -6.73
C GLY A 17 -4.18 1.30 -5.28
N ALA A 18 -3.21 1.18 -4.37
CA ALA A 18 -3.39 1.57 -2.99
C ALA A 18 -3.22 3.08 -2.84
N GLU A 19 -4.03 3.71 -1.99
CA GLU A 19 -3.86 5.11 -1.61
C GLU A 19 -2.52 5.28 -0.89
N ILE A 20 -1.70 6.21 -1.38
CA ILE A 20 -0.29 6.31 -0.99
C ILE A 20 -0.16 6.85 0.44
N HIS A 21 -0.97 7.84 0.83
CA HIS A 21 -0.91 8.42 2.16
C HIS A 21 -1.36 7.43 3.25
N GLU A 22 -2.45 6.68 3.02
CA GLU A 22 -2.94 5.63 3.90
C GLU A 22 -1.91 4.51 4.04
N SER A 23 -1.29 4.10 2.94
CA SER A 23 -0.24 3.09 2.94
C SER A 23 0.96 3.56 3.79
N VAL A 24 1.45 4.78 3.54
CA VAL A 24 2.60 5.33 4.28
C VAL A 24 2.29 5.54 5.76
N ILE A 25 1.12 6.12 6.09
CA ILE A 25 0.72 6.35 7.49
C ILE A 25 0.53 5.01 8.22
N THR A 26 -0.03 4.00 7.56
CA THR A 26 -0.16 2.65 8.12
C THR A 26 1.20 2.08 8.47
N LEU A 27 2.15 2.10 7.52
CA LEU A 27 3.51 1.61 7.73
C LEU A 27 4.23 2.40 8.84
N LEU A 28 4.11 3.73 8.85
CA LEU A 28 4.67 4.60 9.88
C LEU A 28 4.16 4.24 11.28
N ARG A 29 2.85 4.00 11.43
CA ARG A 29 2.25 3.70 12.74
C ARG A 29 2.57 2.29 13.23
N LEU A 30 2.81 1.35 12.31
CA LEU A 30 3.31 0.01 12.61
C LEU A 30 4.79 0.06 13.05
N ASP A 31 5.61 0.81 12.33
CA ASP A 31 7.03 1.03 12.65
C ASP A 31 7.20 1.67 14.03
N GLN A 32 6.47 2.76 14.32
CA GLN A 32 6.45 3.41 15.63
C GLN A 32 6.02 2.50 16.80
N ARG A 33 5.39 1.36 16.52
CA ARG A 33 4.97 0.35 17.51
C ARG A 33 5.90 -0.86 17.56
N GLY A 34 7.02 -0.82 16.81
CA GLY A 34 8.00 -1.90 16.74
C GLY A 34 7.46 -3.18 16.08
N ALA A 35 6.49 -3.05 15.18
CA ALA A 35 5.98 -4.19 14.40
C ALA A 35 6.96 -4.56 13.27
N GLN A 36 7.12 -5.85 13.02
CA GLN A 36 7.79 -6.34 11.81
C GLN A 36 6.78 -6.39 10.68
N VAL A 37 6.99 -5.57 9.65
CA VAL A 37 6.07 -5.48 8.52
C VAL A 37 6.66 -6.17 7.29
N GLN A 38 5.80 -6.88 6.55
CA GLN A 38 6.12 -7.34 5.20
C GLN A 38 4.95 -6.98 4.27
N CYS A 39 5.26 -6.31 3.17
CA CYS A 39 4.27 -5.96 2.16
C CYS A 39 4.11 -7.09 1.15
N PHE A 40 2.88 -7.27 0.67
CA PHE A 40 2.52 -8.22 -0.38
C PHE A 40 1.54 -7.56 -1.35
N ALA A 41 1.52 -8.02 -2.60
CA ALA A 41 0.57 -7.62 -3.61
C ALA A 41 0.32 -8.80 -4.57
N PRO A 42 -0.84 -8.87 -5.21
CA PRO A 42 -1.09 -9.88 -6.23
C PRO A 42 -0.19 -9.64 -7.46
N ASN A 43 0.39 -10.70 -8.01
CA ASN A 43 1.21 -10.64 -9.22
C ASN A 43 0.34 -10.73 -10.48
N ILE A 44 -0.41 -9.67 -10.75
CA ILE A 44 -1.32 -9.53 -11.89
C ILE A 44 -1.28 -8.11 -12.42
N SER A 45 -1.76 -7.90 -13.65
CA SER A 45 -1.99 -6.55 -14.19
C SER A 45 -3.12 -5.85 -13.44
N GLN A 46 -3.03 -4.51 -13.33
CA GLN A 46 -4.15 -3.69 -12.84
C GLN A 46 -5.34 -3.73 -13.81
N LEU A 47 -6.54 -3.48 -13.29
CA LEU A 47 -7.74 -3.36 -14.12
C LEU A 47 -7.64 -2.19 -15.10
N HIS A 48 -7.11 -1.07 -14.64
CA HIS A 48 -6.87 0.16 -15.40
C HIS A 48 -5.59 0.83 -14.87
N VAL A 49 -5.03 1.73 -15.67
CA VAL A 49 -3.92 2.60 -15.27
C VAL A 49 -4.41 4.02 -15.53
N ILE A 50 -4.41 4.86 -14.49
CA ILE A 50 -5.02 6.18 -14.56
C ILE A 50 -3.95 7.24 -14.36
N ASN A 51 -3.94 8.24 -15.22
CA ASN A 51 -3.16 9.44 -15.03
C ASN A 51 -3.76 10.25 -13.87
N HIS A 52 -3.09 10.31 -12.73
CA HIS A 52 -3.59 11.03 -11.55
C HIS A 52 -3.70 12.56 -11.74
N LEU A 53 -3.10 13.13 -12.80
CA LEU A 53 -3.25 14.55 -13.14
C LEU A 53 -4.50 14.81 -13.97
N THR A 54 -4.79 13.97 -14.98
CA THR A 54 -5.87 14.20 -15.95
C THR A 54 -7.12 13.37 -15.69
N GLY A 55 -7.01 12.27 -14.94
CA GLY A 55 -8.08 11.31 -14.67
C GLY A 55 -8.37 10.34 -15.83
N GLU A 56 -7.48 10.28 -16.83
CA GLU A 56 -7.55 9.38 -18.00
C GLU A 56 -6.93 8.02 -17.74
#